data_AF-A0A7T5VB98-F1
#
_entry.id   AF-A0A7T5VB98-F1
#
_cell.length_a   1.000
_cell.length_b   1.000
_cell.length_c   1.000
_cell.angle_alpha   90.00
_cell.angle_beta   90.00
_cell.angle_gamma   90.00
#
_symmetry.space_group_name_H-M   'P 1'
#
loop_
_entity.id
_entity.type
_entity.pdbx_description
1 polymer ?
#
loop_
_entity_poly.entity_id
_entity_poly.type
_entity_poly.pdbx_seq_one_letter_code
_entity_poly.pdbx_strand_id
1 'polypeptide(L)'
;MAKEREAKGANETNAQIITTDGGRIYKPVNLLSAISEIQQFYVIESKGQNIPAEFLTLERTIDFFKIGLKSGFNEGIALLLLFPVFHFYLFPFVFLHLDWFSHLLFGCIPYLPLIINTLMCSYISRYFVGNITRKAVNSLLSGRALSLLLKAFLVYVIYLVLFRLSTPENIGRLASQFGAKAHDIYHGFFAIKPHLVPLATKSSLLMVLAAVFPYGSVYLLDCWHRHRIKRNLQRISA
;
A
#
# COMPACT_ATOMS: atom_id res chain seq x y z
N MET A 1 30.62 55.02 -4.10
CA MET A 1 29.21 54.71 -3.79
C MET A 1 28.48 53.89 -4.88
N ALA A 2 29.18 53.21 -5.79
CA ALA A 2 28.56 52.38 -6.85
C ALA A 2 28.92 50.89 -6.78
N LYS A 3 29.79 50.48 -5.84
CA LYS A 3 30.31 49.10 -5.75
C LYS A 3 29.61 48.22 -4.70
N GLU A 4 28.63 48.79 -3.98
CA GLU A 4 27.92 48.13 -2.87
C GLU A 4 26.51 47.65 -3.25
N ARG A 5 26.04 47.93 -4.47
CA ARG A 5 24.72 47.51 -4.96
C ARG A 5 24.74 46.23 -5.80
N GLU A 6 25.91 45.72 -6.22
CA GLU A 6 26.00 44.47 -6.98
C GLU A 6 26.09 43.21 -6.08
N ALA A 7 26.35 43.37 -4.78
CA ALA A 7 26.50 42.23 -3.85
C ALA A 7 25.18 41.67 -3.29
N LYS A 8 24.02 42.25 -3.65
CA LYS A 8 22.71 41.89 -3.07
C LYS A 8 21.77 41.14 -4.01
N GLY A 9 22.25 40.71 -5.18
CA GLY A 9 21.47 39.96 -6.17
C GLY A 9 21.85 38.48 -6.35
N ALA A 10 22.84 37.99 -5.61
CA ALA A 10 23.45 36.67 -5.87
C ALA A 10 23.17 35.60 -4.80
N ASN A 11 22.23 35.83 -3.87
CA ASN A 11 22.09 34.95 -2.71
C ASN A 11 20.66 34.59 -2.30
N GLU A 12 19.79 34.31 -3.27
CA GLU A 12 18.50 33.67 -2.96
C GLU A 12 18.28 32.42 -3.82
N THR A 13 18.26 31.29 -3.13
CA THR A 13 17.72 29.98 -3.55
C THR A 13 18.51 29.16 -4.58
N ASN A 14 19.83 29.05 -4.39
CA ASN A 14 20.45 27.73 -4.57
C ASN A 14 19.98 26.85 -3.40
N ALA A 15 18.78 26.27 -3.52
CA ALA A 15 18.48 25.10 -2.72
C ALA A 15 19.51 24.04 -3.13
N GLN A 16 20.61 23.99 -2.39
CA GLN A 16 21.62 22.97 -2.54
C GLN A 16 20.87 21.65 -2.41
N ILE A 17 20.71 20.95 -3.53
CA ILE A 17 20.28 19.57 -3.53
C ILE A 17 21.38 18.90 -2.72
N ILE A 18 21.10 18.57 -1.46
CA ILE A 18 21.99 17.74 -0.67
C ILE A 18 21.91 16.37 -1.32
N THR A 19 22.68 16.17 -2.39
CA THR A 19 23.09 14.86 -2.85
C THR A 19 23.99 14.35 -1.75
N THR A 20 23.42 13.67 -0.76
CA THR A 20 24.18 12.80 0.12
C THR A 20 24.89 11.79 -0.78
N ASP A 21 26.22 11.92 -0.83
CA ASP A 21 27.20 11.09 -1.53
C ASP A 21 27.27 11.13 -3.05
N GLY A 22 28.52 11.19 -3.53
CA GLY A 22 28.89 11.54 -4.89
C GLY A 22 28.32 10.63 -5.97
N GLY A 23 27.71 11.25 -6.98
CA GLY A 23 27.45 10.65 -8.31
C GLY A 23 26.50 9.46 -8.37
N ARG A 24 26.03 8.92 -7.25
CA ARG A 24 25.08 7.81 -7.23
C ARG A 24 23.66 8.36 -7.21
N ILE A 25 23.00 8.24 -8.35
CA ILE A 25 21.55 8.39 -8.45
C ILE A 25 20.92 7.33 -7.52
N TYR A 26 20.49 7.74 -6.33
CA TYR A 26 19.85 6.85 -5.36
C TYR A 26 18.49 6.42 -5.95
N LYS A 27 18.42 5.19 -6.46
CA LYS A 27 17.14 4.62 -6.90
C LYS A 27 16.32 4.21 -5.67
N PRO A 28 15.03 4.56 -5.60
CA PRO A 28 14.20 4.16 -4.50
C PRO A 28 14.02 2.63 -4.53
N VAL A 29 14.24 1.97 -3.40
CA VAL A 29 14.23 0.49 -3.30
C VAL A 29 12.93 -0.01 -2.66
N ASN A 30 12.41 0.76 -1.71
CA ASN A 30 11.27 0.42 -0.86
C ASN A 30 10.22 1.55 -0.86
N LEU A 31 9.02 1.24 -0.34
CA LEU A 31 7.92 2.20 -0.24
C LEU A 31 8.35 3.50 0.47
N LEU A 32 9.05 3.39 1.60
CA LEU A 32 9.49 4.56 2.37
C LEU A 32 10.47 5.43 1.58
N SER A 33 11.45 4.85 0.88
CA SER A 33 12.36 5.62 0.02
C SER A 33 11.64 6.30 -1.14
N ALA A 34 10.62 5.66 -1.73
CA ALA A 34 9.81 6.27 -2.77
C ALA A 34 8.99 7.45 -2.24
N ILE A 35 8.44 7.32 -1.03
CA ILE A 35 7.73 8.40 -0.35
C ILE A 35 8.67 9.59 -0.09
N SER A 36 9.89 9.34 0.41
CA SER A 36 10.87 10.39 0.64
C SER A 36 11.28 11.12 -0.64
N GLU A 37 11.44 10.41 -1.76
CA GLU A 37 11.74 11.03 -3.06
C GLU A 37 10.56 11.89 -3.56
N ILE A 38 9.31 11.42 -3.39
CA ILE A 38 8.11 12.23 -3.68
C ILE A 38 8.08 13.51 -2.84
N GLN A 39 8.46 13.43 -1.56
CA GLN A 39 8.55 14.61 -0.69
C GLN A 39 9.61 15.60 -1.18
N GLN A 40 10.76 15.13 -1.65
CA GLN A 40 11.80 15.98 -2.22
C GLN A 40 11.30 16.69 -3.49
N PHE A 41 10.64 15.97 -4.41
CA PHE A 41 10.03 16.59 -5.59
C PHE A 41 8.99 17.65 -5.22
N TYR A 42 8.16 17.39 -4.21
CA TYR A 42 7.19 18.37 -3.72
C TYR A 42 7.86 19.65 -3.22
N VAL A 43 8.94 19.56 -2.45
CA VAL A 43 9.67 20.75 -1.97
C VAL A 43 10.27 21.53 -3.14
N ILE A 44 10.83 20.87 -4.15
CA ILE A 44 11.40 21.51 -5.33
C ILE A 44 10.31 22.22 -6.15
N GLU A 45 9.20 21.55 -6.44
CA GLU A 45 8.08 22.14 -7.17
C GLU A 45 7.43 23.30 -6.38
N SER A 46 7.33 23.19 -5.05
CA SER A 46 6.79 24.27 -4.21
C SER A 46 7.62 25.56 -4.21
N LYS A 47 8.91 25.47 -4.56
CA LYS A 47 9.83 26.62 -4.65
C LYS A 47 9.83 27.31 -6.02
N GLY A 48 8.92 26.92 -6.93
CA GLY A 48 8.62 27.70 -8.13
C GLY A 48 9.38 27.30 -9.39
N GLN A 49 10.13 26.20 -9.39
CA GLN A 49 10.59 25.60 -10.65
C GLN A 49 9.47 24.73 -11.21
N ASN A 50 8.80 25.21 -12.27
CA ASN A 50 7.91 24.38 -13.10
C ASN A 50 8.79 23.42 -13.89
N ILE A 51 9.16 22.31 -13.26
CA ILE A 51 9.92 21.26 -13.93
C ILE A 51 8.94 20.43 -14.79
N PRO A 52 9.18 20.30 -16.11
CA PRO A 52 8.29 19.55 -16.98
C PRO A 52 8.20 18.09 -16.53
N ALA A 53 7.02 17.46 -16.65
CA ALA A 53 6.78 16.07 -16.25
C ALA A 53 7.62 15.03 -17.03
N GLU A 54 8.34 15.48 -18.05
CA GLU A 54 9.32 14.73 -18.84
C GLU A 54 10.64 14.52 -18.10
N PHE A 55 10.96 15.34 -17.09
CA PHE A 55 12.12 15.10 -16.20
C PHE A 55 12.00 13.78 -15.44
N LEU A 56 10.76 13.38 -15.11
CA LEU A 56 10.51 12.05 -14.61
C LEU A 56 10.42 11.11 -15.81
N THR A 57 11.59 10.60 -16.19
CA THR A 57 11.74 9.67 -17.30
C THR A 57 10.78 8.49 -17.15
N LEU A 58 10.42 7.86 -18.27
CA LEU A 58 9.54 6.69 -18.27
C LEU A 58 10.10 5.58 -17.34
N GLU A 59 11.42 5.42 -17.33
CA GLU A 59 12.12 4.48 -16.45
C GLU A 59 11.84 4.76 -14.97
N ARG A 60 11.96 6.01 -14.53
CA ARG A 60 11.67 6.39 -13.13
C ARG A 60 10.20 6.20 -12.79
N THR A 61 9.30 6.46 -13.74
CA THR A 61 7.86 6.20 -13.55
C THR A 61 7.62 4.71 -13.31
N ILE A 62 8.24 3.84 -14.11
CA ILE A 62 8.16 2.38 -13.98
C ILE A 62 8.80 1.91 -12.66
N ASP A 63 9.87 2.55 -12.19
CA ASP A 63 10.48 2.22 -10.90
C ASP A 63 9.51 2.48 -9.74
N PHE A 64 8.82 3.63 -9.71
CA PHE A 64 7.75 3.89 -8.73
C PHE A 64 6.62 2.85 -8.80
N PHE A 65 6.21 2.47 -10.03
CA PHE A 65 5.21 1.43 -10.23
C PHE A 65 5.66 0.09 -9.64
N LYS A 66 6.89 -0.35 -9.94
CA LYS A 66 7.48 -1.60 -9.42
C LYS A 66 7.56 -1.59 -7.90
N ILE A 67 7.86 -0.45 -7.28
CA ILE A 67 7.89 -0.31 -5.82
C ILE A 67 6.49 -0.46 -5.24
N GLY A 68 5.48 0.16 -5.85
CA GLY A 68 4.07 -0.02 -5.46
C GLY A 68 3.63 -1.47 -5.55
N LEU A 69 4.02 -2.14 -6.64
CA LEU A 69 3.75 -3.56 -6.87
C LEU A 69 4.44 -4.43 -5.81
N LYS A 70 5.75 -4.26 -5.61
CA LYS A 70 6.54 -5.00 -4.61
C LYS A 70 6.02 -4.78 -3.18
N SER A 71 5.65 -3.56 -2.85
CA SER A 71 5.08 -3.21 -1.54
C SER A 71 3.77 -3.95 -1.27
N GLY A 72 2.84 -3.96 -2.23
CA GLY A 72 1.57 -4.68 -2.08
C GLY A 72 1.71 -6.20 -2.07
N PHE A 73 2.76 -6.74 -2.69
CA PHE A 73 3.11 -8.16 -2.55
C PHE A 73 3.71 -8.49 -1.18
N ASN A 74 4.60 -7.64 -0.65
CA ASN A 74 5.34 -7.94 0.58
C ASN A 74 4.44 -7.96 1.83
N GLU A 75 3.48 -7.03 1.93
CA GLU A 75 2.45 -7.09 2.98
C GLU A 75 1.60 -8.35 2.88
N GLY A 76 1.55 -8.94 1.69
CA GLY A 76 0.81 -10.15 1.43
C GLY A 76 1.39 -11.39 2.08
N ILE A 77 2.70 -11.45 2.29
CA ILE A 77 3.39 -12.55 2.98
C ILE A 77 3.07 -12.50 4.47
N ALA A 78 3.09 -11.32 5.07
CA ALA A 78 2.72 -11.13 6.48
C ALA A 78 1.28 -11.58 6.73
N LEU A 79 0.35 -11.22 5.84
CA LEU A 79 -1.02 -11.72 5.89
C LEU A 79 -1.07 -13.24 5.72
N LEU A 80 -0.38 -13.82 4.75
CA LEU A 80 -0.39 -15.28 4.54
C LEU A 80 0.10 -16.06 5.76
N LEU A 81 1.09 -15.53 6.47
CA LEU A 81 1.71 -16.19 7.63
C LEU A 81 0.92 -15.95 8.93
N LEU A 82 0.62 -14.69 9.27
CA LEU A 82 -0.05 -14.36 10.54
C LEU A 82 -1.50 -14.82 10.55
N PHE A 83 -2.18 -14.76 9.41
CA PHE A 83 -3.62 -15.03 9.34
C PHE A 83 -4.04 -16.43 9.78
N PRO A 84 -3.46 -17.54 9.27
CA PRO A 84 -3.82 -18.88 9.75
C PRO A 84 -3.45 -19.08 11.23
N VAL A 85 -2.34 -18.48 11.70
CA VAL A 85 -1.92 -18.54 13.10
C VAL A 85 -2.96 -17.87 14.00
N PHE A 86 -3.45 -16.68 13.62
CA PHE A 86 -4.47 -15.99 14.39
C PHE A 86 -5.83 -16.69 14.33
N HIS A 87 -6.32 -17.00 13.13
CA HIS A 87 -7.69 -17.48 12.94
C HIS A 87 -7.90 -18.97 13.26
N PHE A 88 -6.90 -19.83 13.02
CA PHE A 88 -7.04 -21.27 13.25
C PHE A 88 -6.38 -21.75 14.54
N TYR A 89 -5.48 -20.97 15.15
CA TYR A 89 -4.80 -21.37 16.37
C TYR A 89 -5.11 -20.45 17.55
N LEU A 90 -4.74 -19.17 17.48
CA LEU A 90 -4.87 -18.26 18.63
C LEU A 90 -6.34 -18.02 19.04
N PHE A 91 -7.23 -17.71 18.09
CA PHE A 91 -8.64 -17.46 18.42
C PHE A 91 -9.36 -18.67 19.04
N PRO A 92 -9.31 -19.88 18.44
CA PRO A 92 -10.03 -21.02 19.01
C PRO A 92 -9.38 -21.64 20.25
N PHE A 93 -8.06 -21.55 20.44
CA PHE A 93 -7.37 -22.27 21.53
C PHE A 93 -6.80 -21.37 22.63
N VAL A 94 -6.39 -20.13 22.32
CA VAL A 94 -5.70 -19.25 23.28
C VAL A 94 -6.63 -18.15 23.79
N PHE A 95 -7.50 -17.63 22.92
CA PHE A 95 -8.37 -16.47 23.21
C PHE A 95 -9.85 -16.84 23.46
N LEU A 96 -10.11 -18.00 24.07
CA LEU A 96 -11.46 -18.51 24.35
C LEU A 96 -12.36 -17.56 25.16
N HIS A 97 -11.78 -16.73 26.04
CA HIS A 97 -12.50 -15.82 26.94
C HIS A 97 -11.99 -14.38 26.85
N LEU A 98 -11.80 -13.87 25.63
CA LEU A 98 -11.43 -12.47 25.45
C LEU A 98 -12.66 -11.55 25.38
N ASP A 99 -12.58 -10.43 26.10
CA ASP A 99 -13.51 -9.31 25.93
C ASP A 99 -13.56 -8.87 24.46
N TRP A 100 -14.71 -8.36 24.03
CA TRP A 100 -14.94 -7.94 22.65
C TRP A 100 -13.88 -6.94 22.15
N PHE A 101 -13.43 -6.02 23.00
CA PHE A 101 -12.38 -5.05 22.66
C PHE A 101 -11.02 -5.72 22.40
N SER A 102 -10.62 -6.65 23.25
CA SER A 102 -9.37 -7.41 23.08
C SER A 102 -9.46 -8.28 21.82
N HIS A 103 -10.61 -8.92 21.58
CA HIS A 103 -10.83 -9.73 20.38
C HIS A 103 -10.70 -8.88 19.11
N LEU A 104 -11.15 -7.63 19.13
CA LEU A 104 -10.95 -6.67 18.05
C LEU A 104 -9.47 -6.32 17.88
N LEU A 105 -8.77 -5.96 18.96
CA LEU A 105 -7.35 -5.58 18.91
C LEU A 105 -6.47 -6.70 18.34
N PHE A 106 -6.58 -7.92 18.88
CA PHE A 106 -5.82 -9.07 18.38
C PHE A 106 -6.25 -9.47 16.97
N GLY A 107 -7.53 -9.27 16.63
CA GLY A 107 -8.06 -9.50 15.29
C GLY A 107 -7.49 -8.55 14.23
N CYS A 108 -7.09 -7.34 14.62
CA CYS A 108 -6.47 -6.38 13.72
C CYS A 108 -4.99 -6.67 13.43
N ILE A 109 -4.28 -7.42 14.29
CA ILE A 109 -2.82 -7.63 14.18
C ILE A 109 -2.40 -8.19 12.81
N PRO A 110 -3.04 -9.23 12.24
CA PRO A 110 -2.67 -9.74 10.92
C PRO A 110 -2.81 -8.69 9.81
N TYR A 111 -3.69 -7.71 9.98
CA TYR A 111 -3.97 -6.67 9.01
C TYR A 111 -3.15 -5.40 9.21
N LEU A 112 -2.40 -5.26 10.33
CA LEU A 112 -1.60 -4.07 10.61
C LEU A 112 -0.63 -3.70 9.48
N PRO A 113 0.11 -4.63 8.85
CA PRO A 113 1.00 -4.29 7.73
C PRO A 113 0.24 -3.66 6.56
N LEU A 114 -0.95 -4.20 6.23
CA LEU A 114 -1.82 -3.66 5.18
C LEU A 114 -2.34 -2.27 5.55
N ILE A 115 -2.77 -2.08 6.81
CA ILE A 115 -3.30 -0.80 7.30
C ILE A 115 -2.21 0.27 7.28
N ILE A 116 -1.03 0.00 7.83
CA ILE A 116 0.08 0.94 7.91
C ILE A 116 0.52 1.38 6.51
N ASN A 117 0.71 0.45 5.58
CA ASN A 117 1.11 0.77 4.22
C ASN A 117 0.03 1.58 3.48
N THR A 118 -1.26 1.26 3.72
CA THR A 118 -2.39 1.99 3.13
C THR A 118 -2.48 3.41 3.69
N LEU A 119 -2.23 3.60 4.99
CA LEU A 119 -2.15 4.93 5.61
C LEU A 119 -0.96 5.73 5.07
N MET A 120 0.21 5.12 4.89
CA MET A 120 1.36 5.79 4.26
C MET A 120 1.08 6.21 2.82
N CYS A 121 0.43 5.35 2.03
CA CYS A 121 -0.01 5.68 0.67
C CYS A 121 -1.10 6.75 0.65
N SER A 122 -1.93 6.82 1.69
CA SER A 122 -2.92 7.89 1.84
C SER A 122 -2.26 9.19 2.30
N TYR A 123 -1.17 9.14 3.07
CA TYR A 123 -0.44 10.33 3.50
C TYR A 123 0.20 11.09 2.33
N ILE A 124 0.77 10.37 1.35
CA ILE A 124 1.39 11.00 0.18
C ILE A 124 0.41 11.74 -0.73
N SER A 125 -0.89 11.49 -0.59
CA SER A 125 -1.93 12.21 -1.35
C SER A 125 -1.88 13.73 -1.14
N ARG A 126 -1.35 14.19 0.00
CA ARG A 126 -1.18 15.61 0.31
C ARG A 126 -0.17 16.31 -0.58
N TYR A 127 0.78 15.57 -1.16
CA TYR A 127 1.81 16.11 -2.05
C TYR A 127 1.37 16.14 -3.52
N PHE A 128 0.10 15.82 -3.81
CA PHE A 128 -0.50 15.77 -5.15
C PHE A 128 -0.82 17.18 -5.70
N VAL A 129 0.19 18.06 -5.74
CA VAL A 129 0.03 19.43 -6.20
C VAL A 129 0.72 19.63 -7.55
N GLY A 130 2.00 19.31 -7.67
CA GLY A 130 2.79 19.56 -8.88
C GLY A 130 2.77 18.42 -9.91
N ASN A 131 3.38 18.65 -11.07
CA ASN A 131 3.22 17.81 -12.25
C ASN A 131 4.04 16.50 -12.12
N ILE A 132 5.24 16.61 -11.55
CA ILE A 132 6.13 15.49 -11.27
C ILE A 132 5.59 14.65 -10.11
N THR A 133 5.17 15.29 -9.01
CA THR A 133 4.63 14.55 -7.86
C THR A 133 3.34 13.82 -8.22
N ARG A 134 2.45 14.42 -9.02
CA ARG A 134 1.23 13.74 -9.52
C ARG A 134 1.56 12.48 -10.30
N LYS A 135 2.53 12.54 -11.22
CA LYS A 135 2.95 11.39 -12.03
C LYS A 135 3.58 10.28 -11.17
N ALA A 136 4.44 10.66 -10.23
CA ALA A 136 5.08 9.72 -9.30
C ALA A 136 4.07 9.03 -8.37
N VAL A 137 3.17 9.81 -7.75
CA VAL A 137 2.12 9.30 -6.86
C VAL A 137 1.16 8.39 -7.63
N ASN A 138 0.68 8.80 -8.81
CA ASN A 138 -0.22 7.97 -9.60
C ASN A 138 0.41 6.64 -10.03
N SER A 139 1.69 6.68 -10.44
CA SER A 139 2.44 5.48 -10.79
C SER A 139 2.58 4.52 -9.60
N LEU A 140 3.00 5.04 -8.45
CA LEU A 140 3.17 4.27 -7.21
C LEU A 140 1.86 3.63 -6.74
N LEU A 141 0.77 4.43 -6.71
CA LEU A 141 -0.55 3.94 -6.32
C LEU A 141 -1.06 2.90 -7.32
N SER A 142 -0.78 3.03 -8.62
CA SER A 142 -1.27 2.08 -9.63
C SER A 142 -0.61 0.72 -9.50
N GLY A 143 0.70 0.71 -9.23
CA GLY A 143 1.43 -0.53 -8.94
C GLY A 143 0.89 -1.22 -7.69
N ARG A 144 0.56 -0.45 -6.65
CA ARG A 144 -0.03 -0.97 -5.41
C ARG A 144 -1.45 -1.50 -5.62
N ALA A 145 -2.30 -0.77 -6.33
CA ALA A 145 -3.67 -1.22 -6.59
C ALA A 145 -3.66 -2.49 -7.44
N LEU A 146 -2.81 -2.54 -8.48
CA LEU A 146 -2.69 -3.75 -9.30
C LEU A 146 -2.27 -4.97 -8.48
N SER A 147 -1.25 -4.84 -7.62
CA SER A 147 -0.80 -5.96 -6.79
C SER A 147 -1.86 -6.42 -5.80
N LEU A 148 -2.57 -5.50 -5.16
CA LEU A 148 -3.65 -5.81 -4.23
C LEU A 148 -4.85 -6.46 -4.91
N LEU A 149 -5.27 -5.96 -6.08
CA LEU A 149 -6.38 -6.53 -6.85
C LEU A 149 -6.03 -7.92 -7.38
N LEU A 150 -4.83 -8.09 -7.94
CA LEU A 150 -4.33 -9.39 -8.39
C LEU A 150 -4.28 -10.38 -7.23
N LYS A 151 -3.81 -9.94 -6.06
CA LYS A 151 -3.75 -10.80 -4.87
C LYS A 151 -5.13 -11.16 -4.34
N ALA A 152 -6.05 -10.20 -4.27
CA ALA A 152 -7.44 -10.46 -3.86
C ALA A 152 -8.08 -11.52 -4.74
N PHE A 153 -7.89 -11.40 -6.06
CA PHE A 153 -8.34 -12.41 -7.01
C PHE A 153 -7.70 -13.78 -6.78
N LEU A 154 -6.36 -13.84 -6.67
CA LEU A 154 -5.64 -15.11 -6.45
C LEU A 154 -6.04 -15.79 -5.14
N VAL A 155 -6.13 -15.05 -4.03
CA VAL A 155 -6.55 -15.60 -2.73
C VAL A 155 -7.95 -16.18 -2.84
N TYR A 156 -8.90 -15.46 -3.44
CA TYR A 156 -10.26 -15.97 -3.61
C TYR A 156 -10.28 -17.25 -4.45
N VAL A 157 -9.60 -17.27 -5.60
CA VAL A 157 -9.56 -18.44 -6.50
C VAL A 157 -8.89 -19.63 -5.82
N ILE A 158 -7.74 -19.44 -5.15
CA ILE A 158 -7.03 -20.51 -4.45
C ILE A 158 -7.92 -21.14 -3.38
N TYR A 159 -8.57 -20.33 -2.54
CA TYR A 159 -9.44 -20.85 -1.49
C TYR A 159 -10.71 -21.50 -2.04
N LEU A 160 -11.25 -21.00 -3.16
CA LEU A 160 -12.39 -21.62 -3.84
C LEU A 160 -12.03 -22.98 -4.44
N VAL A 161 -10.88 -23.07 -5.10
CA VAL A 161 -10.35 -24.33 -5.65
C VAL A 161 -10.06 -25.32 -4.53
N LEU A 162 -9.42 -24.87 -3.44
CA LEU A 162 -9.20 -25.70 -2.25
C LEU A 162 -10.53 -26.21 -1.69
N PHE A 163 -11.54 -25.36 -1.54
CA PHE A 163 -12.86 -25.76 -1.06
C PHE A 163 -13.54 -26.80 -1.98
N ARG A 164 -13.40 -26.65 -3.31
CA ARG A 164 -13.95 -27.58 -4.32
C ARG A 164 -13.21 -28.92 -4.36
N LEU A 165 -11.88 -28.91 -4.27
CA LEU A 165 -11.04 -30.11 -4.26
C LEU A 165 -11.12 -30.90 -2.95
N SER A 166 -11.56 -30.25 -1.88
CA SER A 166 -11.73 -30.77 -0.52
C SER A 166 -12.91 -31.75 -0.38
N THR A 167 -13.00 -32.76 -1.25
CA THR A 167 -13.94 -33.89 -1.10
C THR A 167 -13.45 -34.85 -0.01
N PRO A 168 -14.36 -35.57 0.67
CA PRO A 168 -14.00 -36.51 1.73
C PRO A 168 -13.01 -37.58 1.26
N GLU A 169 -13.14 -38.03 0.01
CA GLU A 169 -12.20 -38.98 -0.60
C GLU A 169 -10.79 -38.38 -0.80
N ASN A 170 -10.69 -37.13 -1.25
CA ASN A 170 -9.39 -36.49 -1.52
C ASN A 170 -8.66 -36.12 -0.22
N ILE A 171 -9.40 -35.60 0.77
CA ILE A 171 -8.85 -35.29 2.09
C ILE A 171 -8.48 -36.59 2.81
N GLY A 172 -9.27 -37.65 2.69
CA GLY A 172 -8.94 -38.96 3.25
C GLY A 172 -7.64 -39.53 2.69
N ARG A 173 -7.44 -39.43 1.36
CA ARG A 173 -6.18 -39.81 0.71
C ARG A 173 -5.00 -38.96 1.19
N LEU A 174 -5.16 -37.64 1.26
CA LEU A 174 -4.12 -36.72 1.78
C LEU A 174 -3.79 -37.00 3.25
N ALA A 175 -4.81 -37.18 4.09
CA ALA A 175 -4.64 -37.44 5.52
C ALA A 175 -3.96 -38.80 5.76
N SER A 176 -4.26 -39.82 4.97
CA SER A 176 -3.63 -41.15 5.08
C SER A 176 -2.12 -41.13 4.88
N GLN A 177 -1.57 -40.12 4.19
CA GLN A 177 -0.13 -39.92 4.03
C GLN A 177 0.57 -39.49 5.34
N PHE A 178 -0.19 -38.99 6.32
CA PHE A 178 0.32 -38.52 7.62
C PHE A 178 0.23 -39.59 8.72
N GLY A 179 -0.06 -40.85 8.37
CA GLY A 179 0.03 -42.01 9.27
C GLY A 179 -0.82 -41.85 10.54
N ALA A 180 -0.17 -41.90 11.71
CA ALA A 180 -0.84 -41.88 13.01
C ALA A 180 -1.70 -40.62 13.28
N LYS A 181 -1.44 -39.49 12.59
CA LYS A 181 -2.22 -38.25 12.73
C LYS A 181 -3.30 -38.07 11.65
N ALA A 182 -3.53 -39.07 10.81
CA ALA A 182 -4.48 -39.00 9.70
C ALA A 182 -5.91 -38.64 10.17
N HIS A 183 -6.35 -39.24 11.27
CA HIS A 183 -7.69 -39.00 11.81
C HIS A 183 -7.87 -37.54 12.28
N ASP A 184 -6.91 -37.03 13.05
CA ASP A 184 -6.94 -35.64 13.55
C ASP A 184 -6.86 -34.61 12.42
N ILE A 185 -6.05 -34.88 11.39
CA ILE A 185 -5.91 -34.01 10.22
C ILE A 185 -7.21 -34.00 9.40
N TYR A 186 -7.83 -35.16 9.20
CA TYR A 186 -9.10 -35.27 8.49
C TYR A 186 -10.20 -34.47 9.18
N HIS A 187 -10.40 -34.69 10.48
CA HIS A 187 -11.44 -33.99 11.24
C HIS A 187 -11.13 -32.49 11.41
N GLY A 188 -9.87 -32.13 11.67
CA GLY A 188 -9.45 -30.73 11.77
C GLY A 188 -9.65 -29.96 10.47
N PHE A 189 -9.37 -30.57 9.31
CA PHE A 189 -9.62 -29.94 8.02
C PHE A 189 -11.10 -29.72 7.75
N PHE A 190 -11.95 -30.71 8.06
CA PHE A 190 -13.40 -30.57 7.90
C PHE A 190 -14.02 -29.52 8.84
N ALA A 191 -13.45 -29.31 10.03
CA ALA A 191 -13.83 -28.22 10.92
C ALA A 191 -13.50 -26.83 10.33
N ILE A 192 -12.38 -26.71 9.60
CA ILE A 192 -11.94 -25.45 8.97
C ILE A 192 -12.65 -25.20 7.63
N LYS A 193 -13.00 -26.25 6.89
CA LYS A 193 -13.61 -26.20 5.55
C LYS A 193 -14.75 -25.17 5.39
N PRO A 194 -15.78 -25.11 6.26
CA PRO A 194 -16.87 -24.15 6.11
C PRO A 194 -16.42 -22.69 6.26
N HIS A 195 -15.31 -22.46 6.96
CA HIS A 195 -14.78 -21.11 7.18
C HIS A 195 -13.89 -20.62 6.04
N LEU A 196 -13.36 -21.50 5.17
CA LEU A 196 -12.43 -21.13 4.09
C LEU A 196 -13.00 -20.05 3.14
N VAL A 197 -14.21 -20.23 2.62
CA VAL A 197 -14.80 -19.33 1.60
C VAL A 197 -15.25 -17.98 2.19
N PRO A 198 -15.99 -17.93 3.33
CA PRO A 198 -16.31 -16.66 3.98
C PRO A 198 -15.05 -15.86 4.36
N LEU A 199 -14.01 -16.57 4.79
CA LEU A 199 -12.75 -15.97 5.19
C LEU A 199 -11.97 -15.40 3.99
N ALA A 200 -11.89 -16.14 2.88
CA ALA A 200 -11.31 -15.66 1.63
C ALA A 200 -12.06 -14.44 1.08
N THR A 201 -13.39 -14.43 1.21
CA THR A 201 -14.23 -13.30 0.79
C THR A 201 -13.92 -12.04 1.62
N LYS A 202 -13.86 -12.17 2.95
CA LYS A 202 -13.51 -11.05 3.85
C LYS A 202 -12.11 -10.49 3.55
N SER A 203 -11.12 -11.37 3.38
CA SER A 203 -9.73 -10.99 3.09
C SER A 203 -9.62 -10.27 1.73
N SER A 204 -10.28 -10.80 0.70
CA SER A 204 -10.28 -10.21 -0.64
C SER A 204 -10.98 -8.86 -0.66
N LEU A 205 -12.12 -8.73 0.03
CA LEU A 205 -12.83 -7.46 0.16
C LEU A 205 -11.96 -6.39 0.84
N LEU A 206 -11.24 -6.75 1.91
CA LEU A 206 -10.32 -5.83 2.59
C LEU A 206 -9.17 -5.38 1.67
N MET A 207 -8.61 -6.27 0.85
CA MET A 207 -7.58 -5.90 -0.12
C MET A 207 -8.12 -4.96 -1.20
N VAL A 208 -9.34 -5.18 -1.69
CA VAL A 208 -10.01 -4.28 -2.64
C VAL A 208 -10.23 -2.91 -2.01
N LEU A 209 -10.74 -2.84 -0.77
CA LEU A 209 -10.91 -1.58 -0.05
C LEU A 209 -9.57 -0.85 0.16
N ALA A 210 -8.51 -1.58 0.53
CA ALA A 210 -7.17 -1.03 0.70
C ALA A 210 -6.54 -0.56 -0.63
N ALA A 211 -6.94 -1.13 -1.77
CA ALA A 211 -6.52 -0.67 -3.09
C ALA A 211 -7.23 0.63 -3.49
N VAL A 212 -8.54 0.73 -3.25
CA VAL A 212 -9.37 1.87 -3.64
C VAL A 212 -9.17 3.07 -2.72
N PHE A 213 -8.98 2.86 -1.42
CA PHE A 213 -8.96 3.93 -0.43
C PHE A 213 -7.88 5.00 -0.66
N PRO A 214 -6.59 4.65 -0.90
CA PRO A 214 -5.56 5.64 -1.21
C PRO A 214 -5.87 6.42 -2.49
N TYR A 215 -6.42 5.75 -3.50
CA TYR A 215 -6.85 6.38 -4.76
C TYR A 215 -7.97 7.39 -4.56
N GLY A 216 -9.00 7.00 -3.81
CA GLY A 216 -10.09 7.88 -3.41
C GLY A 216 -9.58 9.09 -2.64
N SER A 217 -8.62 8.89 -1.72
CA SER A 217 -8.02 9.99 -0.94
C SER A 217 -7.33 11.03 -1.83
N VAL A 218 -6.57 10.59 -2.83
CA VAL A 218 -5.93 11.48 -3.82
C VAL A 218 -6.97 12.24 -4.64
N TYR A 219 -7.97 11.53 -5.16
CA TYR A 219 -9.01 12.14 -5.99
C TYR A 219 -9.82 13.20 -5.24
N LEU A 220 -10.21 12.90 -3.99
CA LEU A 220 -10.95 13.84 -3.13
C LEU A 220 -10.11 15.08 -2.79
N LEU A 221 -8.82 14.90 -2.48
CA LEU A 221 -7.92 16.02 -2.19
C LEU A 221 -7.65 16.89 -3.42
N ASP A 222 -7.48 16.31 -4.60
CA ASP A 222 -7.32 17.07 -5.85
C ASP A 222 -8.59 17.88 -6.16
N CYS A 223 -9.76 17.27 -6.00
CA CYS A 223 -11.05 17.97 -6.16
C CYS A 223 -11.16 19.13 -5.18
N TRP A 224 -10.82 18.91 -3.90
CA TRP A 224 -10.87 19.95 -2.87
C TRP A 224 -9.91 21.11 -3.16
N HIS A 225 -8.68 20.82 -3.59
CA HIS A 225 -7.72 21.86 -3.97
C HIS A 225 -8.20 22.69 -5.17
N ARG A 226 -8.70 22.06 -6.23
CA ARG A 226 -9.26 22.79 -7.38
C ARG A 226 -10.44 23.65 -6.98
N HIS A 227 -11.30 23.14 -6.09
CA HIS A 227 -12.45 23.89 -5.60
C HIS A 227 -12.03 25.11 -4.77
N ARG A 228 -11.02 24.97 -3.90
CA ARG A 228 -10.46 26.11 -3.14
C ARG A 228 -9.83 27.17 -4.05
N ILE A 229 -9.07 26.77 -5.06
CA ILE A 229 -8.44 27.72 -6.01
C ILE A 229 -9.52 28.50 -6.76
N LYS A 230 -10.56 27.82 -7.27
CA LYS A 230 -11.69 28.49 -7.94
C LYS A 230 -12.39 29.50 -7.03
N ARG A 231 -12.66 29.14 -5.77
CA ARG A 231 -13.27 30.06 -4.79
C ARG A 231 -12.39 31.26 -4.45
N ASN A 232 -11.08 31.08 -4.37
CA ASN A 232 -10.14 32.17 -4.12
C ASN A 232 -10.07 33.13 -5.32
N LEU A 233 -10.04 32.60 -6.55
CA LEU A 233 -10.08 33.42 -7.77
C LEU A 233 -11.36 34.27 -7.85
N GLN A 234 -12.51 33.67 -7.53
CA GLN A 234 -13.80 34.37 -7.49
C GLN A 234 -13.84 35.51 -6.46
N ARG A 235 -13.10 35.40 -5.34
CA ARG A 235 -12.98 36.47 -4.32
C ARG A 235 -12.03 37.59 -4.71
N ILE A 236 -11.09 37.34 -5.61
CA ILE A 236 -10.12 38.34 -6.09
C ILE A 236 -10.71 39.11 -7.28
N SER A 237 -11.57 38.47 -8.07
CA SER A 237 -12.24 39.06 -9.23
C SER A 237 -13.55 39.80 -8.92
N ALA A 238 -14.02 39.77 -7.67
CA ALA A 238 -15.22 40.46 -7.19
C ALA A 238 -14.83 41.65 -6.31
#